data_AF-A0A9N8VKV9-F1
#
_entry.id   AF-A0A9N8VKV9-F1
#
_cell.length_a   1.000
_cell.length_b   1.000
_cell.length_c   1.000
_cell.angle_alpha   90.00
_cell.angle_beta   90.00
_cell.angle_gamma   90.00
#
_symmetry.space_group_name_H-M   'P 1'
#
loop_
_entity.id
_entity.type
_entity.pdbx_description
1 polymer ?
#
loop_
_entity_poly.entity_id
_entity_poly.type
_entity_poly.pdbx_seq_one_letter_code
_entity_poly.pdbx_strand_id
1 'polypeptide(L)'
;MTALQGYIYYRVLATSTYEDITLEFVKNNLGCYYLKYMHTFVTFKVPNVNQVLGIRDGSTVTPNCFILFRREVRLCISSIGLRIGRAALSRHMSNIWQELRINEPDLVDSFRDVANNAARIFNDQRLRIRIIDGSHL
;
A
#
# COMPACT_ATOMS: atom_id res chain seq x y z
N MET A 1 15.89 -29.81 -25.70
CA MET A 1 15.56 -28.45 -25.23
C MET A 1 14.22 -28.51 -24.53
N THR A 2 14.21 -28.74 -23.23
CA THR A 2 13.00 -28.78 -22.39
C THR A 2 12.75 -27.38 -21.85
N ALA A 3 11.66 -26.75 -22.28
CA ALA A 3 11.19 -25.51 -21.68
C ALA A 3 10.83 -25.79 -20.21
N LEU A 4 11.59 -25.21 -19.29
CA LEU A 4 11.21 -25.12 -17.88
C LEU A 4 9.93 -24.26 -17.81
N GLN A 5 8.78 -24.92 -17.81
CA GLN A 5 7.52 -24.29 -17.49
C GLN A 5 7.56 -23.95 -15.99
N GLY A 6 8.11 -22.79 -15.67
CA GLY A 6 8.29 -22.32 -14.31
C GLY A 6 6.92 -22.16 -13.63
N TYR A 7 6.58 -23.09 -12.74
CA TYR A 7 5.38 -22.97 -11.92
C TYR A 7 5.50 -21.71 -11.05
N ILE A 8 4.47 -20.85 -11.09
CA ILE A 8 4.34 -19.72 -10.17
C ILE A 8 3.96 -20.30 -8.81
N TYR A 9 4.88 -20.25 -7.85
CA TYR A 9 4.58 -20.58 -6.45
C TYR A 9 4.29 -19.30 -5.66
N TYR A 10 3.38 -19.40 -4.70
CA TYR A 10 2.98 -18.30 -3.82
C TYR A 10 3.39 -18.61 -2.39
N ARG A 11 4.09 -17.67 -1.74
CA ARG A 11 4.40 -17.69 -0.32
C ARG A 11 3.47 -16.72 0.40
N VAL A 12 2.82 -17.18 1.47
CA VAL A 12 2.06 -16.31 2.37
C VAL A 12 3.04 -15.50 3.21
N LEU A 13 2.88 -14.18 3.20
CA LEU A 13 3.68 -13.23 3.98
C LEU A 13 2.93 -12.73 5.21
N ALA A 14 1.61 -12.63 5.12
CA ALA A 14 0.77 -12.25 6.23
C ALA A 14 -0.64 -12.80 6.07
N THR A 15 -1.31 -13.09 7.18
CA THR A 15 -2.70 -13.56 7.20
C THR A 15 -3.52 -12.78 8.21
N SER A 16 -4.76 -12.48 7.87
CA SER A 16 -5.70 -11.94 8.84
C SER A 16 -7.09 -12.54 8.65
N THR A 17 -7.55 -13.23 9.69
CA THR A 17 -8.91 -13.77 9.79
C THR A 17 -9.71 -12.95 10.80
N TYR A 18 -10.85 -12.42 10.38
CA TYR A 18 -11.75 -11.63 11.23
C TYR A 18 -13.17 -11.64 10.64
N GLU A 19 -14.20 -11.86 11.47
CA GLU A 19 -15.61 -11.98 11.02
C GLU A 19 -15.78 -12.89 9.79
N ASP A 20 -15.19 -14.09 9.85
CA ASP A 20 -15.22 -15.13 8.80
C ASP A 20 -14.58 -14.74 7.46
N ILE A 21 -13.93 -13.58 7.39
CA ILE A 21 -13.14 -13.14 6.24
C ILE A 21 -11.68 -13.45 6.54
N THR A 22 -11.03 -14.20 5.64
CA THR A 22 -9.58 -14.40 5.68
C THR A 22 -8.94 -13.70 4.49
N LEU A 23 -8.11 -12.70 4.78
CA LEU A 23 -7.26 -12.04 3.80
C LEU A 23 -5.84 -12.55 3.97
N GLU A 24 -5.21 -12.92 2.86
CA GLU A 24 -3.81 -13.33 2.82
C GLU A 24 -3.04 -12.34 1.94
N PHE A 25 -1.92 -11.86 2.45
CA PHE A 25 -0.95 -11.13 1.65
C PHE A 25 0.12 -12.10 1.19
N VAL A 26 0.28 -12.24 -0.13
CA VAL A 26 1.14 -13.27 -0.72
C VAL A 26 2.16 -12.65 -1.68
N LYS A 27 3.30 -13.30 -1.80
CA LYS A 27 4.36 -12.97 -2.77
C LYS A 27 4.63 -14.18 -3.65
N ASN A 28 4.73 -13.97 -4.95
CA ASN A 28 5.16 -15.04 -5.85
C ASN A 28 6.68 -15.10 -5.99
N ASN A 29 7.16 -16.15 -6.63
CA ASN A 29 8.58 -16.36 -6.93
C ASN A 29 9.19 -15.35 -7.92
N LEU A 30 8.37 -14.52 -8.57
CA LEU A 30 8.79 -13.40 -9.42
C LEU A 30 8.88 -12.08 -8.64
N GLY A 31 8.66 -12.11 -7.33
CA GLY A 31 8.70 -10.92 -6.48
C GLY A 31 7.45 -10.04 -6.54
N CYS A 32 6.38 -10.48 -7.21
CA CYS A 32 5.12 -9.76 -7.27
C CYS A 32 4.27 -10.02 -6.04
N TYR A 33 3.63 -8.97 -5.53
CA TYR A 33 2.74 -9.03 -4.37
C TYR A 33 1.28 -9.10 -4.78
N TYR A 34 0.48 -9.82 -3.99
CA TYR A 34 -0.95 -9.96 -4.20
C TYR A 34 -1.69 -9.93 -2.87
N LEU A 35 -2.88 -9.35 -2.88
CA LEU A 35 -3.89 -9.60 -1.87
C LEU A 35 -4.77 -10.76 -2.36
N LYS A 36 -4.90 -11.78 -1.53
CA LYS A 36 -5.70 -12.98 -1.80
C LYS A 36 -6.89 -13.04 -0.86
N TYR A 37 -8.05 -13.37 -1.43
CA TYR A 37 -9.27 -13.72 -0.72
C TYR A 37 -9.89 -14.95 -1.38
N MET A 38 -10.06 -16.03 -0.62
CA MET A 38 -10.47 -17.34 -1.14
C MET A 38 -9.60 -17.77 -2.34
N HIS A 39 -10.18 -17.92 -3.53
CA HIS A 39 -9.48 -18.30 -4.77
C HIS A 39 -9.11 -17.10 -5.66
N THR A 40 -9.40 -15.88 -5.22
CA THR A 40 -9.17 -14.66 -5.99
C THR A 40 -7.87 -13.99 -5.55
N PHE A 41 -7.06 -13.60 -6.52
CA PHE A 41 -5.82 -12.85 -6.32
C PHE A 41 -5.92 -11.51 -7.02
N VAL A 42 -5.59 -10.43 -6.31
CA VAL A 42 -5.45 -9.10 -6.91
C VAL A 42 -4.04 -8.61 -6.69
N THR A 43 -3.42 -8.14 -7.77
CA THR A 43 -2.07 -7.59 -7.73
C THR A 43 -2.03 -6.38 -6.81
N PHE A 44 -1.10 -6.42 -5.87
CA PHE A 44 -0.80 -5.33 -4.98
C PHE A 44 0.47 -4.62 -5.46
N LYS A 45 0.44 -3.29 -5.52
CA LYS A 45 1.57 -2.48 -5.97
C LYS A 45 1.83 -1.35 -4.99
N VAL A 46 3.10 -1.07 -4.73
CA VAL A 46 3.50 0.15 -4.04
C VAL A 46 3.23 1.32 -4.99
N PRO A 47 2.50 2.37 -4.57
CA PRO A 47 2.24 3.51 -5.43
C PRO A 47 3.54 4.29 -5.63
N ASN A 48 3.70 4.90 -6.80
CA ASN A 48 4.81 5.83 -7.01
C ASN A 48 4.50 7.20 -6.39
N VAL A 49 5.55 8.03 -6.24
CA VAL A 49 5.43 9.36 -5.61
C VAL A 49 4.42 10.26 -6.34
N ASN A 50 4.36 10.22 -7.67
CA ASN A 50 3.41 11.03 -8.45
C ASN A 50 1.96 10.60 -8.19
N GLN A 51 1.70 9.30 -8.09
CA GLN A 51 0.39 8.77 -7.71
C GLN A 51 -0.01 9.23 -6.32
N VAL A 52 0.92 9.34 -5.37
CA VAL A 52 0.65 9.86 -4.02
C VAL A 52 0.38 11.37 -4.04
N LEU A 53 1.19 12.15 -4.76
CA LEU A 53 1.01 13.60 -4.90
C LEU A 53 -0.29 13.98 -5.63
N GLY A 54 -0.78 13.11 -6.52
CA GLY A 54 -2.04 13.28 -7.23
C GLY A 54 -3.29 13.08 -6.36
N ILE A 55 -3.15 12.54 -5.14
CA ILE A 55 -4.26 12.37 -4.19
C ILE A 55 -4.54 13.72 -3.52
N ARG A 56 -5.17 14.64 -4.25
CA ARG A 56 -5.61 15.93 -3.72
C ARG A 56 -6.99 15.78 -3.08
N ASP A 57 -7.02 15.46 -1.79
CA ASP A 57 -8.24 15.51 -0.96
C ASP A 57 -8.31 16.79 -0.11
N GLY A 58 -7.75 17.91 -0.58
CA GLY A 58 -7.68 19.16 0.20
C GLY A 58 -6.89 19.06 1.52
N SER A 59 -6.30 17.90 1.81
CA SER A 59 -5.52 17.62 3.02
C SER A 59 -4.19 18.35 2.96
N THR A 60 -3.86 19.05 4.05
CA THR A 60 -2.59 19.74 4.24
C THR A 60 -1.50 18.83 4.84
N VAL A 61 -1.82 17.55 5.06
CA VAL A 61 -0.96 16.57 5.73
C VAL A 61 -0.63 15.44 4.78
N THR A 62 0.67 15.19 4.58
CA THR A 62 1.15 14.07 3.78
C THR A 62 0.81 12.74 4.46
N PRO A 63 0.23 11.75 3.76
CA PRO A 63 -0.08 10.45 4.34
C PRO A 63 1.21 9.73 4.77
N ASN A 64 1.17 9.09 5.95
CA ASN A 64 2.26 8.20 6.38
C ASN A 64 2.22 6.87 5.61
N CYS A 65 3.30 6.08 5.70
CA CYS A 65 3.45 4.82 4.97
C CYS A 65 2.33 3.80 5.23
N PHE A 66 1.82 3.72 6.47
CA PHE A 66 0.69 2.85 6.80
C PHE A 66 -0.61 3.31 6.11
N ILE A 67 -0.85 4.62 6.01
CA ILE A 67 -2.01 5.17 5.29
C ILE A 67 -1.93 4.84 3.79
N LEU A 68 -0.74 4.92 3.19
CA LEU A 68 -0.52 4.51 1.80
C LEU A 68 -0.80 3.02 1.59
N PHE A 69 -0.23 2.16 2.45
CA PHE A 69 -0.50 0.73 2.43
C PHE A 69 -2.01 0.44 2.53
N ARG A 70 -2.67 1.06 3.52
CA ARG A 70 -4.11 0.94 3.75
C ARG A 70 -4.93 1.33 2.52
N ARG A 71 -4.53 2.38 1.80
CA ARG A 71 -5.20 2.78 0.55
C ARG A 71 -5.09 1.70 -0.51
N GLU A 72 -3.92 1.16 -0.76
CA GLU A 72 -3.72 0.13 -1.79
C GLU A 72 -4.45 -1.17 -1.45
N VAL A 73 -4.49 -1.56 -0.17
CA VAL A 73 -5.32 -2.71 0.27
C VAL A 73 -6.80 -2.46 0.00
N ARG A 74 -7.32 -1.23 0.23
CA ARG A 74 -8.72 -0.90 -0.11
C ARG A 74 -8.99 -1.02 -1.60
N LEU A 75 -8.06 -0.58 -2.44
CA LEU A 75 -8.18 -0.73 -3.90
C LEU A 75 -8.23 -2.20 -4.29
N CYS A 76 -7.40 -3.04 -3.68
CA CYS A 76 -7.42 -4.48 -3.90
C CYS A 76 -8.77 -5.10 -3.49
N ILE A 77 -9.25 -4.80 -2.27
CA ILE A 77 -10.53 -5.30 -1.76
C ILE A 77 -11.70 -4.86 -2.64
N SER A 78 -11.70 -3.60 -3.09
CA SER A 78 -12.72 -3.07 -4.00
C SER A 78 -12.69 -3.79 -5.35
N SER A 79 -11.50 -4.10 -5.87
CA SER A 79 -11.31 -4.86 -7.11
C SER A 79 -11.85 -6.30 -7.01
N ILE A 80 -11.73 -6.93 -5.84
CA ILE A 80 -12.32 -8.25 -5.56
C ILE A 80 -13.85 -8.18 -5.43
N GLY A 81 -14.43 -6.98 -5.28
CA GLY A 81 -15.86 -6.80 -4.99
C GLY A 81 -16.24 -7.17 -3.55
N LEU A 82 -15.25 -7.33 -2.67
CA LEU A 82 -15.45 -7.75 -1.29
C LEU A 82 -15.94 -6.57 -0.44
N ARG A 83 -17.12 -6.73 0.18
CA ARG A 83 -17.71 -5.73 1.06
C ARG A 83 -17.34 -6.02 2.50
N ILE A 84 -16.43 -5.23 3.06
CA ILE A 84 -15.98 -5.36 4.45
C ILE A 84 -16.39 -4.10 5.22
N GLY A 85 -16.94 -4.29 6.43
CA GLY A 85 -17.23 -3.19 7.34
C GLY A 85 -15.97 -2.42 7.73
N ARG A 86 -16.10 -1.11 8.00
CA ARG A 86 -14.94 -0.24 8.30
C ARG A 86 -14.08 -0.75 9.46
N ALA A 87 -14.70 -1.28 10.51
CA ALA A 87 -14.02 -1.82 11.69
C ALA A 87 -13.21 -3.08 11.36
N ALA A 88 -13.85 -4.06 10.72
CA ALA A 88 -13.22 -5.30 10.23
C ALA A 88 -12.05 -4.99 9.30
N LEU A 89 -12.26 -4.10 8.33
CA LEU A 89 -11.24 -3.65 7.40
C LEU A 89 -10.03 -3.04 8.11
N SER A 90 -10.27 -2.23 9.14
CA SER A 90 -9.20 -1.64 9.94
C SER A 90 -8.40 -2.70 10.71
N ARG A 91 -9.05 -3.72 11.25
CA ARG A 91 -8.38 -4.84 11.94
C ARG A 91 -7.53 -5.64 10.97
N HIS A 92 -8.06 -6.00 9.81
CA HIS A 92 -7.29 -6.69 8.77
C HIS A 92 -6.02 -5.95 8.38
N MET A 93 -6.13 -4.65 8.10
CA MET A 93 -4.98 -3.83 7.70
C MET A 93 -3.92 -3.76 8.79
N SER A 94 -4.33 -3.59 10.06
CA SER A 94 -3.40 -3.56 11.18
C SER A 94 -2.67 -4.90 11.33
N ASN A 95 -3.39 -6.02 11.30
CA ASN A 95 -2.80 -7.35 11.47
C ASN A 95 -1.81 -7.66 10.34
N ILE A 96 -2.24 -7.49 9.09
CA ILE A 96 -1.39 -7.71 7.91
C ILE A 96 -0.15 -6.82 7.98
N TRP A 97 -0.32 -5.54 8.34
CA TRP A 97 0.81 -4.62 8.42
C TRP A 97 1.84 -5.03 9.49
N GLN A 98 1.40 -5.48 10.67
CA GLN A 98 2.36 -5.93 11.70
C GLN A 98 3.13 -7.17 11.26
N GLU A 99 2.49 -8.12 10.59
CA GLU A 99 3.19 -9.29 10.06
C GLU A 99 4.15 -8.92 8.92
N LEU A 100 3.77 -8.01 8.03
CA LEU A 100 4.66 -7.53 6.96
C LEU A 100 5.90 -6.82 7.48
N ARG A 101 5.81 -6.09 8.61
CA ARG A 101 6.98 -5.46 9.24
C ARG A 101 8.04 -6.47 9.67
N ILE A 102 7.65 -7.71 9.91
CA ILE A 102 8.55 -8.80 10.32
C ILE A 102 8.97 -9.62 9.10
N ASN A 103 8.00 -10.01 8.28
CA ASN A 103 8.18 -11.00 7.23
C ASN A 103 8.67 -10.41 5.90
N GLU A 104 8.45 -9.12 5.66
CA GLU A 104 8.76 -8.43 4.41
C GLU A 104 9.12 -6.93 4.65
N PRO A 105 10.21 -6.64 5.40
CA PRO A 105 10.58 -5.27 5.76
C PRO A 105 10.88 -4.38 4.55
N ASP A 106 11.45 -4.93 3.46
CA ASP A 106 11.77 -4.17 2.25
C ASP A 106 10.52 -3.54 1.60
N LEU A 107 9.38 -4.24 1.66
CA LEU A 107 8.10 -3.71 1.18
C LEU A 107 7.64 -2.55 2.06
N VAL A 108 7.78 -2.68 3.39
CA VAL A 108 7.43 -1.63 4.35
C VAL A 108 8.32 -0.39 4.15
N ASP A 109 9.61 -0.59 3.92
CA ASP A 109 10.56 0.48 3.65
C ASP A 109 10.26 1.16 2.31
N SER A 110 9.85 0.42 1.28
CA SER A 110 9.38 1.00 0.01
C SER A 110 8.21 1.97 0.20
N PHE A 111 7.23 1.62 1.05
CA PHE A 111 6.15 2.55 1.41
C PHE A 111 6.64 3.77 2.21
N ARG A 112 7.64 3.58 3.08
CA ARG A 112 8.26 4.66 3.86
C ARG A 112 8.98 5.64 2.93
N ASP A 113 9.72 5.15 1.96
CA ASP A 113 10.45 5.97 1.00
C ASP A 113 9.51 6.79 0.13
N VAL A 114 8.41 6.18 -0.34
CA VAL A 114 7.38 6.90 -1.10
C VAL A 114 6.74 8.00 -0.24
N ALA A 115 6.36 7.70 1.00
CA ALA A 115 5.76 8.69 1.91
C ALA A 115 6.72 9.85 2.21
N ASN A 116 8.00 9.54 2.49
CA ASN A 116 9.02 10.54 2.78
C ASN A 116 9.32 11.43 1.57
N ASN A 117 9.42 10.84 0.38
CA ASN A 117 9.64 11.59 -0.85
C ASN A 117 8.46 12.50 -1.18
N ALA A 118 7.23 12.00 -1.04
CA ALA A 118 6.03 12.83 -1.21
C ALA A 118 6.00 13.97 -0.19
N ALA A 119 6.35 13.71 1.07
CA ALA A 119 6.38 14.74 2.12
C ALA A 119 7.42 15.82 1.83
N ARG A 120 8.61 15.42 1.38
CA ARG A 120 9.68 16.35 0.98
C ARG A 120 9.21 17.28 -0.12
N ILE A 121 8.64 16.74 -1.20
CA ILE A 121 8.15 17.54 -2.34
C ILE A 121 7.02 18.48 -1.90
N PHE A 122 6.10 17.99 -1.08
CA PHE A 122 4.99 18.79 -0.56
C PHE A 122 5.49 19.98 0.28
N ASN A 123 6.44 19.75 1.17
CA ASN A 123 7.03 20.81 1.98
C ASN A 123 7.80 21.82 1.11
N ASP A 124 8.52 21.36 0.09
CA ASP A 124 9.25 22.22 -0.85
C ASP A 124 8.29 23.13 -1.65
N GLN A 125 7.17 22.57 -2.12
CA GLN A 125 6.12 23.35 -2.82
C GLN A 125 5.46 24.39 -1.90
N ARG A 126 5.21 24.04 -0.63
CA ARG A 126 4.67 25.00 0.35
C ARG A 126 5.64 26.13 0.67
N LEU A 127 6.94 25.83 0.76
CA LEU A 127 7.98 26.85 0.94
C LEU A 127 7.99 27.82 -0.24
N ARG A 128 7.89 27.33 -1.48
CA ARG A 128 7.84 28.18 -2.68
C ARG A 128 6.64 29.14 -2.69
N ILE A 129 5.44 28.66 -2.31
CA ILE A 129 4.25 29.52 -2.24
C ILE A 129 4.45 30.65 -1.22
N ARG A 130 4.98 30.33 -0.03
CA ARG A 130 5.23 31.33 1.02
C ARG A 130 6.25 32.39 0.63
N ILE A 131 7.28 32.04 -0.14
CA ILE A 131 8.30 33.01 -0.61
C ILE A 131 7.67 34.01 -1.59
N ILE A 132 6.81 33.53 -2.49
CA ILE A 132 6.11 34.39 -3.47
C ILE A 132 5.18 35.37 -2.74
N ASP A 133 4.43 34.91 -1.74
CA ASP A 133 3.54 35.77 -0.95
C ASP A 133 4.30 36.78 -0.05
N GLY A 134 5.57 36.51 0.28
CA GLY A 134 6.42 37.38 1.09
C GLY A 134 7.22 38.43 0.31
N SER A 135 7.08 38.48 -1.03
CA SER A 135 7.87 39.36 -1.91
C SER A 135 7.21 40.71 -2.20
N HIS A 136 6.19 41.10 -1.44
CA HIS A 136 5.50 42.38 -1.55
C HIS A 136 5.55 43.14 -0.22
N LEU A 137 6.74 43.61 0.17
CA LEU A 137 6.93 44.69 1.16
C LEU A 137 8.18 45.50 0.79
#